data_AF-A0A6I9X4E0-F1
#
_entry.id   AF-A0A6I9X4E0-F1
#
_cell.length_a   1.000
_cell.length_b   1.000
_cell.length_c   1.000
_cell.angle_alpha   90.00
_cell.angle_beta   90.00
_cell.angle_gamma   90.00
#
_symmetry.space_group_name_H-M   'P 1'
#
loop_
_entity.id
_entity.type
_entity.pdbx_description
1 polymer ?
#
loop_
_entity_poly.entity_id
_entity_poly.type
_entity_poly.pdbx_seq_one_letter_code
_entity_poly.pdbx_strand_id
1 'polypeptide(L)'
;MGTKDRVLVRLEQSTIFMIEQENILQGATSYYLGGVPTSVLPEKLKKLFPKGGSIRGCMKGLKALGKYVDLKRMNTIGVSYGCTLDLLVARSVKLHGSGYLTLSLRNVPPLQDFYTGFSFRTSQSRGLLYQHDTKVGRLGLEGIAS
;
A
#
# COMPACT_ATOMS: atom_id res chain seq x y z
N MET A 1 4.23 3.40 41.14
CA MET A 1 3.77 2.26 40.32
C MET A 1 3.08 2.85 39.10
N GLY A 2 3.62 2.67 37.90
CA GLY A 2 3.04 3.26 36.70
C GLY A 2 1.71 2.58 36.36
N THR A 3 0.71 3.36 35.97
CA THR A 3 -0.53 2.80 35.43
C THR A 3 -0.22 2.16 34.09
N LYS A 4 -0.43 0.84 33.98
CA LYS A 4 -0.30 0.14 32.70
C LYS A 4 -1.48 0.55 31.81
N ASP A 5 -1.15 1.06 30.64
CA ASP A 5 -2.15 1.44 29.66
C ASP A 5 -2.36 0.33 28.65
N ARG A 6 -3.62 0.18 28.24
CA ARG A 6 -4.03 -0.83 27.26
C ARG A 6 -4.18 -0.17 25.89
N VAL A 7 -3.39 -0.66 24.93
CA VAL A 7 -3.50 -0.25 23.52
C VAL A 7 -4.20 -1.35 22.74
N LEU A 8 -5.28 -1.00 22.03
CA LEU A 8 -6.14 -1.91 21.29
C LEU A 8 -6.24 -1.47 19.84
N VAL A 9 -6.12 -2.42 18.90
CA VAL A 9 -6.45 -2.21 17.49
C VAL A 9 -7.60 -3.13 17.11
N ARG A 10 -8.66 -2.54 16.55
CA ARG A 10 -9.86 -3.27 16.11
C ARG A 10 -10.07 -3.08 14.61
N LEU A 11 -10.40 -4.17 13.93
CA LEU A 11 -10.83 -4.19 12.54
C LEU A 11 -12.21 -4.85 12.50
N GLU A 12 -13.19 -4.17 11.90
CA GLU A 12 -14.58 -4.66 11.82
C GLU A 12 -15.13 -5.14 13.17
N GLN A 13 -14.93 -4.33 14.21
CA GLN A 13 -15.30 -4.60 15.61
C GLN A 13 -14.55 -5.77 16.28
N SER A 14 -13.70 -6.50 15.57
CA SER A 14 -12.85 -7.56 16.14
C SER A 14 -11.52 -7.00 16.63
N THR A 15 -11.07 -7.38 17.83
CA THR A 15 -9.74 -7.01 18.33
C THR A 15 -8.68 -7.85 17.63
N ILE A 16 -7.81 -7.21 16.85
CA ILE A 16 -6.72 -7.86 16.10
C ILE A 16 -5.35 -7.68 16.76
N PHE A 17 -5.23 -6.73 17.69
CA PHE A 17 -4.02 -6.50 18.47
C PHE A 17 -4.38 -5.90 19.83
N MET A 18 -3.71 -6.38 20.88
CA MET A 18 -3.83 -5.88 22.24
C MET A 18 -2.48 -5.96 22.94
N ILE A 19 -2.07 -4.88 23.57
CA ILE A 19 -0.89 -4.85 24.44
C ILE A 19 -1.20 -4.04 25.70
N GLU A 20 -0.64 -4.46 26.83
CA GLU A 20 -0.75 -3.78 28.11
C GLU A 20 0.65 -3.47 28.62
N GLN A 21 1.01 -2.18 28.61
CA GLN A 21 2.34 -1.73 28.98
C GLN A 21 2.30 -0.30 29.51
N GLU A 22 3.24 0.05 30.39
CA GLU A 22 3.50 1.44 30.72
C GLU A 22 3.95 2.18 29.45
N ASN A 23 3.32 3.31 29.16
CA ASN A 23 3.68 4.17 28.04
C ASN A 23 3.26 5.62 28.32
N ILE A 24 3.70 6.54 27.47
CA ILE A 24 3.45 7.98 27.59
C ILE A 24 2.44 8.48 26.55
N LEU A 25 1.71 7.57 25.87
CA LEU A 25 0.86 7.93 24.73
C LEU A 25 -0.35 8.77 25.12
N GLN A 26 -0.81 8.69 26.37
CA GLN A 26 -1.88 9.57 26.87
C GLN A 26 -1.52 11.05 26.78
N GLY A 27 -0.22 11.40 26.85
CA GLY A 27 0.26 12.77 26.72
C GLY A 27 0.39 13.27 25.28
N ALA A 28 0.15 12.41 24.28
CA ALA A 28 0.28 12.79 22.88
C ALA A 28 -0.84 13.75 22.45
N THR A 29 -0.47 14.90 21.89
CA THR A 29 -1.42 15.92 21.42
C THR A 29 -1.76 15.80 19.94
N SER A 30 -1.04 14.94 19.21
CA SER A 30 -1.19 14.77 17.76
C SER A 30 -0.90 13.33 17.35
N TYR A 31 -1.39 12.96 16.17
CA TYR A 31 -1.15 11.67 15.54
C TYR A 31 -1.09 11.85 14.02
N TYR A 32 -0.48 10.87 13.35
CA TYR A 32 -0.28 10.88 11.91
C TYR A 32 -1.16 9.82 11.25
N LEU A 33 -1.70 10.12 10.08
CA LEU A 33 -2.49 9.20 9.27
C LEU A 33 -1.97 9.18 7.84
N GLY A 34 -1.95 7.99 7.25
CA GLY A 34 -1.58 7.81 5.85
C GLY A 34 -0.08 7.96 5.56
N GLY A 35 0.74 8.34 6.54
CA GLY A 35 2.19 8.49 6.44
C GLY A 35 2.74 9.40 7.55
N VAL A 36 4.06 9.47 7.69
CA VAL A 36 4.73 10.29 8.71
C VAL A 36 5.90 11.06 8.07
N PRO A 37 6.09 12.36 8.35
CA PRO A 37 7.27 13.09 7.89
C PRO A 37 8.57 12.42 8.36
N THR A 38 9.55 12.29 7.46
CA THR A 38 10.81 11.61 7.78
C THR A 38 11.62 12.31 8.87
N SER A 39 11.40 13.62 9.07
CA SER A 39 12.04 14.43 10.11
C SER A 39 11.63 14.02 11.54
N VAL A 40 10.42 13.51 11.73
CA VAL A 40 9.88 13.14 13.06
C VAL A 40 9.88 11.62 13.27
N LEU A 41 10.24 10.85 12.25
CA LEU A 41 10.24 9.39 12.31
C LEU A 41 11.42 8.88 13.17
N PRO A 42 11.19 8.01 14.16
CA PRO A 42 12.28 7.40 14.93
C PRO A 42 13.23 6.56 14.06
N GLU A 43 14.52 6.50 14.41
CA GLU A 43 15.55 5.79 13.63
C GLU A 43 15.21 4.32 13.36
N LYS A 44 14.62 3.62 14.34
CA LYS A 44 14.16 2.22 14.16
C LYS A 44 13.14 2.10 13.04
N LEU A 45 12.24 3.08 12.90
CA LEU A 45 11.22 3.10 11.86
C LEU A 45 11.77 3.65 10.54
N LYS A 46 12.76 4.55 10.54
CA LYS A 46 13.40 5.04 9.29
C LYS A 46 14.01 3.92 8.46
N LYS A 47 14.57 2.89 9.12
CA LYS A 47 15.09 1.70 8.43
C LYS A 47 14.01 0.93 7.66
N LEU A 48 12.78 0.89 8.18
CA LEU A 48 11.65 0.20 7.56
C LEU A 48 10.92 1.11 6.55
N PHE A 49 10.81 2.40 6.88
CA PHE A 49 10.05 3.40 6.13
C PHE A 49 10.93 4.59 5.79
N PRO A 50 11.92 4.42 4.89
CA PRO A 50 12.90 5.48 4.59
C PRO A 50 12.26 6.74 3.99
N LYS A 51 11.05 6.60 3.41
CA LYS A 51 10.25 7.70 2.86
C LYS A 51 9.00 8.02 3.68
N GLY A 52 8.99 7.67 4.97
CA GLY A 52 7.88 8.01 5.88
C GLY A 52 6.65 7.11 5.76
N GLY A 53 6.71 6.04 4.96
CA GLY A 53 5.68 4.99 4.92
C GLY A 53 4.32 5.49 4.42
N SER A 54 4.32 6.46 3.51
CA SER A 54 3.07 6.99 2.96
C SER A 54 2.32 5.95 2.14
N ILE A 55 1.02 5.83 2.36
CA ILE A 55 0.15 4.89 1.65
C ILE A 55 -0.77 5.64 0.67
N ARG A 56 -1.09 4.98 -0.45
CA ARG A 56 -2.10 5.46 -1.40
C ARG A 56 -3.42 4.75 -1.13
N GLY A 57 -4.46 5.51 -0.82
CA GLY A 57 -5.79 4.98 -0.56
C GLY A 57 -6.78 6.08 -0.21
N CYS A 58 -7.95 5.68 0.27
CA CYS A 58 -8.99 6.59 0.71
C CYS A 58 -9.39 6.30 2.15
N MET A 59 -9.79 7.36 2.86
CA MET A 59 -10.29 7.28 4.21
C MET A 59 -11.50 8.19 4.37
N LYS A 60 -12.47 7.76 5.17
CA LYS A 60 -13.66 8.54 5.51
C LYS A 60 -14.09 8.22 6.94
N GLY A 61 -14.88 9.12 7.53
CA GLY A 61 -15.45 8.90 8.86
C GLY A 61 -14.42 8.92 9.99
N LEU A 62 -13.35 9.70 9.84
CA LEU A 62 -12.33 9.83 10.88
C LEU A 62 -12.91 10.48 12.14
N LYS A 63 -12.67 9.83 13.28
CA LYS A 63 -13.02 10.33 14.60
C LYS A 63 -11.82 10.24 15.54
N ALA A 64 -11.61 11.27 16.35
CA ALA A 64 -10.65 11.29 17.43
C ALA A 64 -11.35 11.76 18.71
N LEU A 65 -11.21 11.00 19.80
CA LEU A 65 -11.84 11.29 21.09
C LEU A 65 -13.36 11.57 20.96
N GLY A 66 -14.04 10.78 20.13
CA GLY A 66 -15.48 10.89 19.87
C GLY A 66 -15.91 12.00 18.91
N LYS A 67 -15.00 12.91 18.50
CA LYS A 67 -15.31 14.03 17.60
C LYS A 67 -14.89 13.75 16.18
N TYR A 68 -15.67 14.23 15.21
CA TYR A 68 -15.31 14.16 13.79
C TYR A 68 -14.10 15.04 13.51
N VAL A 69 -13.20 14.53 12.68
CA VAL A 69 -12.00 15.25 12.24
C VAL A 69 -12.22 15.72 10.82
N ASP A 70 -12.28 17.03 10.63
CA ASP A 70 -12.42 17.64 9.31
C ASP A 70 -11.04 17.91 8.69
N LEU A 71 -10.59 16.98 7.85
CA LEU A 71 -9.32 17.11 7.14
C LEU A 71 -9.26 18.37 6.26
N LYS A 72 -10.41 18.89 5.78
CA LYS A 72 -10.49 20.13 4.97
C LYS A 72 -9.93 21.35 5.67
N ARG A 73 -9.92 21.33 7.00
CA ARG A 73 -9.47 22.43 7.84
C ARG A 73 -8.08 22.20 8.43
N MET A 74 -7.40 21.13 8.03
CA MET A 74 -6.07 20.77 8.52
C MET A 74 -5.01 21.01 7.45
N ASN A 75 -3.78 21.28 7.88
CA ASN A 75 -2.65 21.32 6.97
C ASN A 75 -2.24 19.87 6.63
N THR A 76 -2.41 19.48 5.37
CA THR A 76 -2.19 18.11 4.89
C THR A 76 -1.29 18.08 3.67
N ILE A 77 -0.49 17.02 3.51
CA ILE A 77 0.37 16.81 2.34
C ILE A 77 -0.13 15.59 1.58
N GLY A 78 -0.35 15.74 0.27
CA GLY A 78 -0.79 14.62 -0.59
C GLY A 78 -2.22 14.14 -0.33
N VAL A 79 -3.04 14.93 0.37
CA VAL A 79 -4.47 14.64 0.63
C VAL A 79 -5.33 15.46 -0.33
N SER A 80 -6.31 14.79 -0.93
CA SER A 80 -7.33 15.42 -1.78
C SER A 80 -8.72 15.01 -1.32
N TYR A 81 -9.74 15.75 -1.77
CA TYR A 81 -11.13 15.51 -1.37
C TYR A 81 -11.91 14.85 -2.48
N GLY A 82 -12.63 13.79 -2.13
CA GLY A 82 -13.27 12.89 -3.08
C GLY A 82 -12.47 11.60 -3.21
N CYS A 83 -13.18 10.49 -3.35
CA CYS A 83 -12.59 9.20 -3.61
C CYS A 83 -13.47 8.45 -4.60
N THR A 84 -13.02 8.41 -5.84
CA THR A 84 -13.63 7.63 -6.91
C THR A 84 -12.78 6.39 -7.17
N LEU A 85 -13.39 5.32 -7.66
CA LEU A 85 -12.70 4.02 -7.80
C LEU A 85 -11.55 4.08 -8.81
N ASP A 86 -11.61 4.95 -9.82
CA ASP A 86 -10.55 5.18 -10.79
C ASP A 86 -9.25 5.70 -10.16
N LEU A 87 -9.34 6.45 -9.05
CA LEU A 87 -8.16 6.91 -8.30
C LEU A 87 -7.43 5.77 -7.59
N LEU A 88 -8.11 4.65 -7.34
CA LEU A 88 -7.55 3.46 -6.68
C LEU A 88 -6.97 2.45 -7.68
N VAL A 89 -7.12 2.68 -8.99
CA VAL A 89 -6.57 1.80 -10.02
C VAL A 89 -5.04 1.88 -10.03
N ALA A 90 -4.39 0.74 -9.80
CA ALA A 90 -2.94 0.58 -9.95
C ALA A 90 -2.61 0.04 -11.35
N ARG A 91 -1.82 0.80 -12.12
CA ARG A 91 -1.38 0.42 -13.49
C ARG A 91 0.11 0.07 -13.59
N SER A 92 0.81 0.08 -12.46
CA SER A 92 2.24 -0.20 -12.38
C SER A 92 2.54 -0.98 -11.12
N VAL A 93 3.46 -1.93 -11.21
CA VAL A 93 3.96 -2.70 -10.07
C VAL A 93 5.49 -2.70 -10.11
N LYS A 94 6.11 -2.76 -8.93
CA LYS A 94 7.54 -3.00 -8.79
C LYS A 94 7.75 -4.40 -8.23
N LEU A 95 8.44 -5.24 -8.99
CA LEU A 95 8.87 -6.56 -8.54
C LEU A 95 10.32 -6.49 -8.06
N HIS A 96 10.63 -7.22 -7.00
CA HIS A 96 11.94 -7.22 -6.34
C HIS A 96 12.79 -8.45 -6.69
N GLY A 97 12.48 -9.14 -7.80
CA GLY A 97 13.21 -10.30 -8.32
C GLY A 97 12.65 -11.66 -7.89
N SER A 98 12.12 -11.77 -6.67
CA SER A 98 11.50 -13.00 -6.17
C SER A 98 9.98 -12.85 -6.11
N GLY A 99 9.28 -13.44 -7.07
CA GLY A 99 7.82 -13.50 -7.10
C GLY A 99 7.23 -13.15 -8.47
N TYR A 100 5.91 -13.24 -8.56
CA TYR A 100 5.13 -12.94 -9.75
C TYR A 100 3.80 -12.29 -9.36
N LEU A 101 3.12 -11.70 -10.35
CA LEU A 101 1.77 -11.17 -10.19
C LEU A 101 0.84 -11.92 -11.15
N THR A 102 -0.19 -12.56 -10.60
CA THR A 102 -1.23 -13.20 -11.41
C THR A 102 -2.39 -12.23 -11.64
N LEU A 103 -2.81 -12.09 -12.89
CA LEU A 103 -3.97 -11.30 -13.27
C LEU A 103 -5.09 -12.23 -13.75
N SER A 104 -6.28 -12.09 -13.16
CA SER A 104 -7.47 -12.83 -13.57
C SER A 104 -8.15 -12.11 -14.75
N LEU A 105 -7.56 -12.23 -15.93
CA LEU A 105 -8.10 -11.62 -17.14
C LEU A 105 -9.37 -12.37 -17.59
N ARG A 106 -10.43 -11.62 -17.91
CA ARG A 106 -11.67 -12.13 -18.51
C ARG A 106 -11.72 -11.70 -19.97
N ASN A 107 -12.41 -12.46 -20.80
CA ASN A 107 -12.65 -12.13 -22.22
C ASN A 107 -11.36 -11.94 -23.04
N VAL A 108 -10.32 -12.72 -22.75
CA VAL A 108 -9.09 -12.75 -23.57
C VAL A 108 -9.31 -13.72 -24.74
N PRO A 109 -9.06 -13.32 -26.00
CA PRO A 109 -9.19 -14.23 -27.13
C PRO A 109 -8.15 -15.37 -27.07
N PRO A 110 -8.37 -16.48 -27.80
CA PRO A 110 -7.36 -17.52 -27.99
C PRO A 110 -6.06 -16.97 -28.61
N LEU A 111 -4.97 -17.75 -28.56
CA LEU A 111 -3.63 -17.35 -29.03
C LEU A 111 -3.49 -17.04 -30.55
N GLN A 112 -4.58 -17.10 -31.33
CA GLN A 112 -4.54 -16.87 -32.78
C GLN A 112 -4.62 -15.38 -33.15
N ASP A 113 -5.46 -14.59 -32.47
CA ASP A 113 -5.74 -13.19 -32.80
C ASP A 113 -5.73 -12.32 -31.53
N PHE A 114 -4.55 -12.13 -30.94
CA PHE A 114 -4.40 -11.37 -29.71
C PHE A 114 -3.43 -10.21 -29.85
N TYR A 115 -3.71 -9.12 -29.12
CA TYR A 115 -2.82 -7.99 -28.94
C TYR A 115 -2.55 -7.80 -27.45
N THR A 116 -1.29 -7.64 -27.07
CA THR A 116 -0.87 -7.38 -25.70
C THR A 116 0.34 -6.45 -25.70
N GLY A 117 0.47 -5.66 -24.64
CA GLY A 117 1.58 -4.73 -24.48
C GLY A 117 1.69 -4.23 -23.05
N PHE A 118 2.93 -4.01 -22.62
CA PHE A 118 3.24 -3.36 -21.35
C PHE A 118 4.63 -2.71 -21.46
N SER A 119 4.89 -1.72 -20.61
CA SER A 119 6.20 -1.11 -20.48
C SER A 119 6.91 -1.65 -19.26
N PHE A 120 8.21 -1.91 -19.36
CA PHE A 120 9.03 -2.35 -18.24
C PHE A 120 10.36 -1.60 -18.20
N ARG A 121 10.97 -1.56 -17.02
CA ARG A 121 12.34 -1.11 -16.80
C ARG A 121 12.99 -2.05 -15.81
N THR A 122 14.10 -2.67 -16.18
CA THR A 122 14.83 -3.61 -15.34
C THR A 122 16.33 -3.38 -15.46
N SER A 123 17.06 -3.69 -14.39
CA SER A 123 18.52 -3.80 -14.38
C SER A 123 18.98 -5.26 -14.40
N GLN A 124 18.04 -6.22 -14.38
CA GLN A 124 18.38 -7.63 -14.47
C GLN A 124 18.68 -8.00 -15.92
N SER A 125 19.77 -8.74 -16.14
CA SER A 125 20.17 -9.20 -17.48
C SER A 125 19.17 -10.19 -18.08
N ARG A 126 18.43 -10.93 -17.25
CA ARG A 126 17.37 -11.85 -17.67
C ARG A 126 16.24 -11.86 -16.65
N GLY A 127 15.01 -11.95 -17.13
CA GLY A 127 13.83 -12.18 -16.31
C GLY A 127 12.58 -12.43 -17.14
N LEU A 128 11.71 -13.31 -16.63
CA LEU A 128 10.37 -13.51 -17.19
C LEU A 128 9.52 -12.27 -16.90
N LEU A 129 9.00 -11.64 -17.95
CA LEU A 129 8.19 -10.42 -17.83
C LEU A 129 6.69 -10.72 -17.90
N TYR A 130 6.30 -11.66 -18.74
CA TYR A 130 4.91 -12.00 -18.99
C TYR A 130 4.78 -13.47 -19.36
N GLN A 131 3.75 -14.13 -18.81
CA GLN A 131 3.38 -15.48 -19.17
C GLN A 131 1.85 -15.57 -19.26
N HIS A 132 1.38 -16.13 -20.38
CA HIS A 132 -0.02 -16.42 -20.61
C HIS A 132 -0.18 -17.88 -21.02
N ASP A 133 -0.75 -18.67 -20.11
CA ASP A 133 -1.06 -20.08 -20.34
C ASP A 133 -2.51 -20.23 -20.79
N THR A 134 -2.72 -21.01 -21.85
CA THR A 134 -4.03 -21.38 -22.39
C THR A 134 -4.12 -22.90 -22.54
N LYS A 135 -5.32 -23.42 -22.80
CA LYS A 135 -5.49 -24.85 -23.10
C LYS A 135 -4.74 -25.32 -24.34
N VAL A 136 -4.49 -24.41 -25.29
CA VAL A 136 -3.89 -24.71 -26.59
C VAL A 136 -2.39 -24.42 -26.64
N GLY A 137 -1.82 -23.78 -25.60
CA GLY A 137 -0.40 -23.45 -25.56
C GLY A 137 -0.04 -22.35 -24.57
N ARG A 138 1.23 -21.96 -24.56
CA ARG A 138 1.81 -20.92 -23.69
C ARG A 138 2.47 -19.83 -24.53
N LEU A 139 2.24 -18.58 -24.16
CA LEU A 139 3.01 -17.42 -24.60
C LEU A 139 3.87 -16.90 -23.45
N GLY A 140 5.17 -16.71 -23.68
CA GLY A 140 6.10 -16.14 -22.71
C GLY A 140 6.92 -15.01 -23.35
N LEU A 141 7.16 -13.95 -22.58
CA LEU A 141 8.08 -12.87 -22.95
C LEU A 141 9.18 -12.76 -21.91
N GLU A 142 10.43 -12.93 -22.35
CA GLU A 142 11.63 -12.67 -21.55
C GLU A 142 12.19 -11.29 -21.88
N GLY A 143 12.56 -10.55 -20.85
CA GLY A 143 13.25 -9.27 -20.97
C GLY A 143 14.75 -9.43 -20.76
N ILE A 144 15.54 -8.79 -21.61
CA ILE A 144 16.97 -8.62 -21.43
C ILE A 144 17.23 -7.12 -21.22
N ALA A 145 17.92 -6.75 -20.14
CA ALA A 145 18.40 -5.38 -19.98
C ALA A 145 19.49 -5.12 -21.03
N SER A 146 19.32 -4.05 -21.82
CA SER A 146 20.37 -3.50 -22.68
C SER A 146 21.24 -2.51 -21.91
#